data_AF-A0A1W9SZL7-F1
#
_entry.id   AF-A0A1W9SZL7-F1
#
_cell.length_a   1.000
_cell.length_b   1.000
_cell.length_c   1.000
_cell.angle_alpha   90.00
_cell.angle_beta   90.00
_cell.angle_gamma   90.00
#
_symmetry.space_group_name_H-M   'P 1'
#
loop_
_entity.id
_entity.type
_entity.pdbx_description
1 polymer ?
#
loop_
_entity_poly.entity_id
_entity_poly.type
_entity_poly.pdbx_seq_one_letter_code
_entity_poly.pdbx_strand_id
1 'polypeptide(L)'
;MMKVKILKIIFQDIAIYPRDIPKLRGFFANKYPEYVNLHNHNGDKFIYKLPNIQYRNINGKAALIGFGDGLNLLKKIFFEVEEIKIGSKIYPCNEKQISLKEYDFGISKNHIKYKFISPWMALNQENHKKYINSKIFAQKQMLLENILVGNLLSLSKNFNYTIPDTTKLSCKINNLKPIKVNFKNQKMQCFECNFKVSFHIPTLLGLGKSVARGFGVV
;
A
#
# COMPACT_ATOMS: atom_id res chain seq x y z
N MET A 1 3.47 -1.10 -21.40
CA MET A 1 3.77 -1.96 -20.24
C MET A 1 5.25 -1.79 -19.92
N MET A 2 5.64 -1.88 -18.65
CA MET A 2 7.03 -1.83 -18.21
C MET A 2 7.29 -2.91 -17.16
N LYS A 3 8.56 -3.13 -16.82
CA LYS A 3 8.98 -3.98 -15.71
C LYS A 3 9.30 -3.13 -14.49
N VAL A 4 8.87 -3.58 -13.30
CA VAL A 4 9.17 -2.92 -12.03
C VAL A 4 9.77 -3.92 -11.05
N LYS A 5 10.81 -3.49 -10.33
CA LYS A 5 11.47 -4.28 -9.31
C LYS A 5 10.89 -3.98 -7.93
N ILE A 6 10.56 -5.03 -7.20
CA ILE A 6 10.10 -4.96 -5.81
C ILE A 6 11.02 -5.79 -4.93
N LEU A 7 11.53 -5.15 -3.90
CA LEU A 7 12.32 -5.77 -2.84
C LEU A 7 11.44 -5.93 -1.60
N LYS A 8 11.45 -7.13 -1.04
CA LYS A 8 10.74 -7.48 0.19
C LYS A 8 11.75 -7.94 1.23
N ILE A 9 11.61 -7.44 2.45
CA ILE A 9 12.28 -7.93 3.64
C ILE A 9 11.22 -8.43 4.62
N ILE A 10 11.42 -9.60 5.21
CA ILE A 10 10.63 -10.15 6.30
C ILE A 10 11.58 -10.40 7.47
N PHE A 11 11.27 -9.83 8.64
CA PHE A 11 11.98 -10.10 9.88
C PHE A 11 11.34 -11.34 10.52
N GLN A 12 12.02 -12.48 10.44
CA GLN A 12 11.40 -13.78 10.71
C GLN A 12 11.02 -13.96 12.18
N ASP A 13 11.79 -13.36 13.07
CA ASP A 13 11.64 -13.47 14.53
C ASP A 13 10.72 -12.40 15.13
N ILE A 14 10.22 -11.47 14.30
CA ILE A 14 9.48 -10.30 14.79
C ILE A 14 8.00 -10.43 14.43
N ALA A 15 7.26 -11.00 15.38
CA ALA A 15 5.82 -11.07 15.32
C ALA A 15 5.19 -9.69 15.60
N ILE A 16 4.24 -9.28 14.74
CA ILE A 16 3.50 -8.02 14.89
C ILE A 16 2.01 -8.24 14.59
N TYR A 17 1.17 -7.33 15.07
CA TYR A 17 -0.22 -7.22 14.64
C TYR A 17 -0.37 -6.06 13.64
N PRO A 18 -1.44 -6.02 12.81
CA PRO A 18 -1.68 -4.88 11.90
C PRO A 18 -1.67 -3.52 12.61
N ARG A 19 -2.16 -3.47 13.85
CA ARG A 19 -2.14 -2.25 14.71
C ARG A 19 -0.74 -1.74 15.05
N ASP A 20 0.29 -2.57 14.92
CA ASP A 20 1.68 -2.22 15.23
C ASP A 20 2.44 -1.69 14.01
N ILE A 21 1.89 -1.80 12.79
CA ILE A 21 2.48 -1.25 11.57
C ILE A 21 2.84 0.25 11.69
N PRO A 22 1.99 1.12 12.28
CA PRO A 22 2.37 2.52 12.51
C PRO A 22 3.59 2.70 13.42
N LYS A 23 3.78 1.81 14.41
CA LYS A 23 4.93 1.84 15.33
C LYS A 23 6.20 1.38 14.61
N LEU A 24 6.10 0.30 13.83
CA LEU A 24 7.19 -0.17 12.97
C LEU A 24 7.65 0.94 12.01
N ARG A 25 6.69 1.63 11.38
CA ARG A 25 6.98 2.81 10.55
C ARG A 25 7.69 3.89 11.35
N GLY A 26 7.21 4.21 12.56
CA GLY A 26 7.80 5.23 13.42
C GLY A 26 9.26 4.92 13.77
N PHE A 27 9.58 3.66 14.05
CA PHE A 27 10.95 3.22 14.30
C PHE A 27 11.88 3.49 13.11
N PHE A 28 11.51 3.02 11.93
CA PHE A 28 12.35 3.19 10.73
C PHE A 28 12.45 4.66 10.32
N ALA A 29 11.37 5.42 10.42
CA ALA A 29 11.40 6.87 10.24
C ALA A 29 12.46 7.48 11.18
N ASN A 30 12.38 7.23 12.49
CA ASN A 30 13.30 7.84 13.45
C ASN A 30 14.76 7.37 13.32
N LYS A 31 14.99 6.11 12.91
CA LYS A 31 16.34 5.55 12.74
C LYS A 31 17.06 6.08 11.50
N TYR A 32 16.30 6.54 10.51
CA TYR A 32 16.78 6.99 9.20
C TYR A 32 16.15 8.35 8.84
N PRO A 33 16.38 9.40 9.66
CA PRO A 33 15.80 10.73 9.48
C PRO A 33 16.16 11.37 8.13
N GLU A 34 17.36 11.08 7.61
CA GLU A 34 17.92 11.61 6.37
C GLU A 34 17.19 11.11 5.11
N TYR A 35 16.47 9.99 5.21
CA TYR A 35 15.76 9.41 4.08
C TYR A 35 14.29 9.87 4.07
N VAL A 36 14.03 10.97 3.37
CA VAL A 36 12.68 11.54 3.12
C VAL A 36 11.65 10.49 2.70
N ASN A 37 12.08 9.44 2.00
CA ASN A 37 11.28 8.28 1.58
C ASN A 37 10.61 7.50 2.73
N LEU A 38 11.09 7.64 3.96
CA LEU A 38 10.51 7.04 5.18
C LEU A 38 9.54 8.01 5.88
N HIS A 39 9.68 9.31 5.62
CA HIS A 39 9.00 10.39 6.35
C HIS A 39 7.79 10.95 5.62
N ASN A 40 7.77 10.96 4.29
CA ASN A 40 6.75 11.68 3.49
C ASN A 40 6.60 13.18 3.86
N HIS A 41 7.63 13.76 4.45
CA HIS A 41 7.71 15.16 4.86
C HIS A 41 9.04 15.75 4.39
N ASN A 42 9.00 16.97 3.86
CA ASN A 42 10.16 17.84 3.69
C ASN A 42 9.80 19.21 4.31
N GLY A 43 10.20 19.44 5.56
CA GLY A 43 9.71 20.56 6.36
C GLY A 43 8.17 20.53 6.53
N ASP A 44 7.51 21.68 6.39
CA ASP A 44 6.05 21.84 6.55
C ASP A 44 5.21 21.38 5.34
N LYS A 45 5.84 20.90 4.25
CA LYS A 45 5.12 20.48 3.04
C LYS A 45 4.98 18.96 2.98
N PHE A 46 3.73 18.49 2.90
CA PHE A 46 3.41 17.08 2.63
C PHE A 46 3.88 16.70 1.22
N ILE A 47 4.69 15.64 1.12
CA ILE A 47 5.06 15.09 -0.18
C ILE A 47 3.93 14.19 -0.66
N TYR A 48 3.26 14.57 -1.74
CA TYR A 48 2.16 13.82 -2.37
C TYR A 48 2.64 12.62 -3.23
N LYS A 49 3.79 12.02 -2.89
CA LYS A 49 4.33 10.81 -3.54
C LYS A 49 4.01 9.60 -2.66
N LEU A 50 3.58 8.49 -3.26
CA LEU A 50 3.41 7.25 -2.50
C LEU A 50 4.78 6.86 -1.93
N PRO A 51 4.87 6.45 -0.65
CA PRO A 51 6.16 6.15 -0.08
C PRO A 51 6.76 4.94 -0.81
N ASN A 52 8.00 5.10 -1.24
CA ASN A 52 8.79 4.07 -1.93
C ASN A 52 9.14 2.88 -1.00
N ILE A 53 8.83 3.00 0.30
CA ILE A 53 8.86 1.93 1.28
C ILE A 53 7.51 1.84 1.99
N GLN A 54 6.99 0.62 2.10
CA GLN A 54 5.70 0.32 2.68
C GLN A 54 5.86 -0.75 3.75
N TYR A 55 5.21 -0.53 4.89
CA TYR A 55 5.27 -1.41 6.04
C TYR A 55 4.11 -2.39 6.00
N ARG A 56 4.39 -3.64 6.35
CA ARG A 56 3.45 -4.75 6.24
C ARG A 56 3.50 -5.66 7.44
N ASN A 57 2.36 -6.27 7.69
CA ASN A 57 2.25 -7.53 8.39
C ASN A 57 2.08 -8.62 7.33
N ILE A 58 3.02 -9.56 7.24
CA ILE A 58 2.93 -10.71 6.33
C ILE A 58 2.98 -11.97 7.19
N ASN A 59 1.89 -12.72 7.23
CA ASN A 59 1.76 -13.93 8.04
C ASN A 59 2.14 -13.71 9.52
N GLY A 60 1.71 -12.58 10.08
CA GLY A 60 2.01 -12.22 11.47
C GLY A 60 3.40 -11.62 11.69
N LYS A 61 4.23 -11.49 10.65
CA LYS A 61 5.62 -11.01 10.76
C LYS A 61 5.79 -9.60 10.24
N ALA A 62 6.73 -8.86 10.84
CA ALA A 62 7.12 -7.54 10.36
C ALA A 62 7.79 -7.65 8.99
N ALA A 63 7.34 -6.83 8.05
CA ALA A 63 7.88 -6.80 6.71
C ALA A 63 7.94 -5.40 6.12
N LEU A 64 8.91 -5.22 5.23
CA LEU A 64 9.10 -4.01 4.44
C LEU A 64 9.04 -4.36 2.96
N ILE A 65 8.33 -3.54 2.21
CA ILE A 65 8.22 -3.64 0.76
C ILE A 65 8.74 -2.34 0.18
N GLY A 66 9.58 -2.40 -0.85
CA GLY A 66 9.95 -1.18 -1.55
C GLY A 66 10.32 -1.39 -2.98
N PHE A 67 10.35 -0.26 -3.67
CA PHE A 67 10.40 -0.13 -5.12
C PHE A 67 10.99 1.24 -5.46
N GLY A 68 11.45 1.41 -6.70
CA GLY A 68 12.14 2.64 -7.11
C GLY A 68 13.30 2.96 -6.16
N ASP A 69 13.33 4.20 -5.65
CA ASP A 69 14.38 4.68 -4.75
C ASP A 69 14.39 3.95 -3.39
N GLY A 70 13.30 3.27 -3.03
CA GLY A 70 13.21 2.49 -1.80
C GLY A 70 14.06 1.22 -1.81
N LEU A 71 14.49 0.74 -2.98
CA LEU A 71 15.26 -0.49 -3.13
C LEU A 71 16.63 -0.40 -2.43
N ASN A 72 17.35 0.71 -2.61
CA ASN A 72 18.68 0.88 -2.03
C ASN A 72 18.63 1.02 -0.51
N LEU A 73 17.63 1.74 0.00
CA LEU A 73 17.42 1.89 1.42
C LEU A 73 17.01 0.57 2.10
N LEU A 74 16.19 -0.25 1.45
CA LEU A 74 15.90 -1.61 1.94
C LEU A 74 17.14 -2.48 2.01
N LYS A 75 18.03 -2.45 0.99
CA LYS A 75 19.30 -3.17 1.05
C LYS A 75 20.14 -2.73 2.25
N LYS A 76 20.24 -1.42 2.49
CA LYS A 76 20.92 -0.85 3.67
C LYS A 76 20.32 -1.38 4.97
N ILE A 77 18.99 -1.28 5.11
CA ILE A 77 18.24 -1.79 6.26
C ILE A 77 18.49 -3.28 6.50
N PHE A 78 18.53 -4.09 5.44
CA PHE A 78 18.73 -5.54 5.55
C PHE A 78 20.05 -5.86 6.25
N PHE A 79 21.14 -5.17 5.88
CA PHE A 79 22.46 -5.41 6.44
C PHE A 79 22.65 -4.76 7.82
N GLU A 80 22.19 -3.52 8.00
CA GLU A 80 22.55 -2.72 9.20
C GLU A 80 21.59 -2.88 10.39
N VAL A 81 20.34 -3.32 10.18
CA VAL A 81 19.36 -3.34 11.27
C VAL A 81 19.50 -4.60 12.10
N GLU A 82 20.06 -4.45 13.30
CA GLU A 82 20.24 -5.54 14.28
C GLU A 82 19.09 -5.64 15.29
N GLU A 83 18.36 -4.54 15.51
CA GLU A 83 17.21 -4.50 16.41
C GLU A 83 16.11 -3.58 15.89
N ILE A 84 14.87 -3.90 16.23
CA ILE A 84 13.68 -3.08 15.93
C ILE A 84 12.91 -2.82 17.21
N LYS A 85 12.59 -1.55 17.47
CA LYS A 85 11.70 -1.15 18.56
C LYS A 85 10.26 -1.01 18.08
N ILE A 86 9.32 -1.70 18.71
CA ILE A 86 7.87 -1.61 18.42
C ILE A 86 7.12 -1.28 19.71
N GLY A 87 6.73 -0.01 19.84
CA GLY A 87 6.18 0.50 21.10
C GLY A 87 7.27 0.57 22.16
N SER A 88 7.06 -0.07 23.31
CA SER A 88 8.05 -0.17 24.38
C SER A 88 8.99 -1.37 24.26
N LYS A 89 8.71 -2.32 23.35
CA LYS A 89 9.49 -3.56 23.21
C LYS A 89 10.58 -3.40 22.16
N ILE A 90 11.76 -3.97 22.44
CA ILE A 90 12.89 -4.08 21.52
C ILE A 90 13.01 -5.54 21.11
N TYR A 91 13.18 -5.79 19.82
CA TYR A 91 13.30 -7.12 19.24
C TYR A 91 14.66 -7.24 18.53
N PRO A 92 15.49 -8.24 18.86
CA PRO A 92 16.67 -8.54 18.05
C PRO A 92 16.22 -9.07 16.67
N CYS A 93 16.97 -8.71 15.63
CA CYS A 93 16.74 -9.09 14.24
C CYS A 93 17.74 -10.18 13.82
N ASN A 94 17.61 -11.37 14.41
CA ASN A 94 18.57 -12.45 14.17
C ASN A 94 18.37 -13.09 12.79
N GLU A 95 17.12 -13.30 12.38
CA GLU A 95 16.79 -13.88 11.09
C GLU A 95 15.98 -12.91 10.20
N LYS A 96 16.50 -12.67 9.00
CA LYS A 96 15.89 -11.81 7.98
C LYS A 96 15.83 -12.56 6.64
N GLN A 97 14.68 -12.51 5.98
CA GLN A 97 14.53 -13.00 4.61
C GLN A 97 14.40 -11.82 3.65
N ILE A 98 15.15 -11.86 2.55
CA ILE A 98 15.08 -10.87 1.46
C ILE A 98 14.67 -11.52 0.13
N SER A 99 13.86 -10.83 -0.67
CA SER A 99 13.49 -11.28 -2.01
C SER A 99 13.34 -10.09 -2.95
N LEU A 100 14.09 -10.10 -4.05
CA LEU A 100 13.95 -9.18 -5.17
C LEU A 100 13.21 -9.89 -6.29
N LYS A 101 12.09 -9.32 -6.75
CA LYS A 101 11.32 -9.84 -7.88
C LYS A 101 11.00 -8.73 -8.86
N GLU A 102 10.92 -9.10 -10.12
CA GLU A 102 10.49 -8.21 -11.19
C GLU A 102 9.07 -8.59 -11.64
N TYR A 103 8.23 -7.58 -11.85
CA TYR A 103 6.83 -7.73 -12.20
C TYR A 103 6.49 -6.91 -13.44
N ASP A 104 5.55 -7.41 -14.24
CA ASP A 104 4.87 -6.57 -15.22
C ASP A 104 4.05 -5.50 -14.53
N PHE A 105 4.09 -4.29 -15.09
CA PHE A 105 3.38 -3.12 -14.62
C PHE A 105 2.81 -2.33 -15.81
N GLY A 106 1.52 -2.02 -15.76
CA GLY A 106 0.84 -1.26 -16.81
C GLY A 106 -0.42 -1.94 -17.34
N ILE A 107 -1.01 -1.36 -18.39
CA ILE A 107 -2.22 -1.90 -19.02
C ILE A 107 -2.01 -3.36 -19.43
N SER A 108 -3.00 -4.20 -19.13
CA SER A 108 -3.11 -5.56 -19.61
C SER A 108 -4.17 -5.68 -20.70
N LYS A 109 -3.97 -6.61 -21.64
CA LYS A 109 -4.98 -6.97 -22.64
C LYS A 109 -6.17 -7.71 -22.02
N ASN A 110 -5.94 -8.44 -20.93
CA ASN A 110 -6.93 -9.26 -20.25
C ASN A 110 -7.29 -8.69 -18.88
N HIS A 111 -8.49 -8.99 -18.40
CA HIS A 111 -8.86 -8.68 -17.02
C HIS A 111 -8.21 -9.67 -16.05
N ILE A 112 -7.36 -9.15 -15.16
CA ILE A 112 -6.67 -9.90 -14.13
C ILE A 112 -7.44 -9.78 -12.82
N LYS A 113 -7.60 -10.90 -12.10
CA LYS A 113 -8.27 -10.95 -10.80
C LYS A 113 -7.28 -10.61 -9.67
N TYR A 114 -7.69 -9.71 -8.80
CA TYR A 114 -6.98 -9.34 -7.57
C TYR A 114 -7.93 -9.38 -6.37
N LYS A 115 -7.34 -9.45 -5.17
CA LYS A 115 -8.05 -9.39 -3.90
C LYS A 115 -7.32 -8.43 -2.97
N PHE A 116 -8.05 -7.56 -2.29
CA PHE A 116 -7.47 -6.84 -1.17
C PHE A 116 -7.24 -7.80 0.00
N ILE A 117 -5.99 -7.93 0.43
CA ILE A 117 -5.59 -8.71 1.61
C ILE A 117 -5.61 -7.86 2.89
N SER A 118 -5.89 -6.56 2.78
CA SER A 118 -6.12 -5.66 3.90
C SER A 118 -7.23 -4.65 3.58
N PRO A 119 -7.87 -4.03 4.60
CA PRO A 119 -8.94 -3.06 4.38
C PRO A 119 -8.54 -1.96 3.39
N TRP A 120 -9.34 -1.76 2.35
CA TRP A 120 -9.12 -0.71 1.37
C TRP A 120 -9.81 0.58 1.80
N MET A 121 -9.01 1.60 2.11
CA MET A 121 -9.49 2.94 2.46
C MET A 121 -9.63 3.79 1.20
N ALA A 122 -10.77 3.67 0.52
CA ALA A 122 -11.01 4.27 -0.79
C ALA A 122 -11.44 5.75 -0.74
N LEU A 123 -12.22 6.14 0.26
CA LEU A 123 -12.98 7.40 0.21
C LEU A 123 -12.15 8.60 0.71
N ASN A 124 -12.18 9.70 -0.04
CA ASN A 124 -11.85 11.03 0.48
C ASN A 124 -13.10 11.70 1.07
N GLN A 125 -12.97 12.89 1.65
CA GLN A 125 -14.10 13.57 2.30
C GLN A 125 -15.28 13.78 1.33
N GLU A 126 -15.00 14.20 0.10
CA GLU A 126 -16.01 14.42 -0.93
C GLU A 126 -16.69 13.11 -1.38
N ASN A 127 -15.90 12.10 -1.72
CA ASN A 127 -16.38 10.78 -2.11
C ASN A 127 -17.13 10.08 -0.97
N HIS A 128 -16.77 10.35 0.28
CA HIS A 128 -17.50 9.86 1.44
C HIS A 128 -18.92 10.41 1.49
N LYS A 129 -19.10 11.72 1.25
CA LYS A 129 -20.43 12.33 1.13
C LYS A 129 -21.24 11.69 -0.02
N LYS A 130 -20.63 11.55 -1.20
CA LYS A 130 -21.25 10.89 -2.37
C LYS A 130 -21.67 9.44 -2.06
N TYR A 131 -20.80 8.68 -1.39
CA TYR A 131 -21.04 7.28 -1.04
C TYR A 131 -22.18 7.10 -0.03
N ILE A 132 -22.27 7.96 0.99
CA ILE A 132 -23.34 7.89 1.99
C ILE A 132 -24.69 8.30 1.39
N ASN A 133 -24.70 9.35 0.56
CA ASN A 133 -25.93 9.89 -0.02
C ASN A 133 -26.54 9.02 -1.11
N SER A 134 -25.74 8.17 -1.76
CA SER A 134 -26.26 7.20 -2.72
C SER A 134 -27.08 6.12 -2.01
N LYS A 135 -28.32 5.88 -2.44
CA LYS A 135 -29.16 4.78 -1.93
C LYS A 135 -29.02 3.51 -2.78
N ILE A 136 -28.55 3.64 -4.01
CA ILE A 136 -28.49 2.54 -4.99
C ILE A 136 -27.13 1.86 -4.90
N PHE A 137 -27.11 0.56 -4.63
CA PHE A 137 -25.87 -0.23 -4.50
C PHE A 137 -25.00 -0.15 -5.77
N ALA A 138 -25.61 -0.25 -6.95
CA ALA A 138 -24.91 -0.16 -8.23
C ALA A 138 -24.14 1.17 -8.40
N GLN A 139 -24.72 2.29 -7.95
CA GLN A 139 -24.06 3.59 -8.00
C GLN A 139 -22.86 3.67 -7.03
N LYS A 140 -23.00 3.10 -5.81
CA LYS A 140 -21.89 3.00 -4.86
C LYS A 140 -20.74 2.16 -5.42
N GLN A 141 -21.08 1.04 -6.05
CA GLN A 141 -20.09 0.18 -6.69
C GLN A 141 -19.37 0.90 -7.83
N MET A 142 -20.11 1.59 -8.72
CA MET A 142 -19.54 2.36 -9.83
C MET A 142 -18.62 3.48 -9.32
N LEU A 143 -19.00 4.19 -8.26
CA LEU A 143 -18.15 5.20 -7.61
C LEU A 143 -16.83 4.58 -7.13
N LEU A 144 -16.88 3.42 -6.48
CA LEU A 144 -15.68 2.74 -5.99
C LEU A 144 -14.81 2.20 -7.14
N GLU A 145 -15.42 1.68 -8.22
CA GLU A 145 -14.71 1.25 -9.43
C GLU A 145 -13.93 2.43 -10.04
N ASN A 146 -14.54 3.62 -10.13
CA ASN A 146 -13.87 4.84 -10.59
C ASN A 146 -12.73 5.30 -9.66
N ILE A 147 -12.92 5.20 -8.35
CA ILE A 147 -11.86 5.49 -7.37
C ILE A 147 -10.69 4.52 -7.54
N LEU A 148 -10.96 3.24 -7.82
CA LEU A 148 -9.91 2.25 -8.02
C LEU A 148 -9.09 2.54 -9.29
N VAL A 149 -9.75 2.95 -10.38
CA VAL A 149 -9.08 3.48 -11.58
C VAL A 149 -8.19 4.68 -11.23
N GLY A 150 -8.70 5.64 -10.45
CA GLY A 150 -7.92 6.80 -9.97
C GLY A 150 -6.71 6.40 -9.11
N ASN A 151 -6.84 5.36 -8.27
CA ASN A 151 -5.74 4.83 -7.48
C ASN A 151 -4.65 4.21 -8.35
N LEU A 152 -5.02 3.52 -9.44
CA LEU A 152 -4.06 2.93 -10.38
C LEU A 152 -3.34 3.98 -11.21
N LEU A 153 -4.04 5.05 -11.62
CA LEU A 153 -3.41 6.23 -12.22
C LEU A 153 -2.39 6.86 -11.27
N SER A 154 -2.76 7.00 -10.00
CA SER A 154 -1.87 7.53 -8.97
C SER A 154 -0.66 6.61 -8.72
N LEU A 155 -0.88 5.29 -8.68
CA LEU A 155 0.18 4.30 -8.57
C LEU A 155 1.15 4.39 -9.76
N SER A 156 0.62 4.49 -10.97
CA SER A 156 1.40 4.56 -12.21
C SER A 156 2.35 5.75 -12.22
N LYS A 157 1.88 6.92 -11.76
CA LYS A 157 2.73 8.10 -11.60
C LYS A 157 3.93 7.86 -10.67
N ASN A 158 3.77 7.07 -9.60
CA ASN A 158 4.89 6.78 -8.68
C ASN A 158 5.96 5.88 -9.30
N PHE A 159 5.57 5.01 -10.25
CA PHE A 159 6.50 4.21 -11.03
C PHE A 159 7.03 4.92 -12.27
N ASN A 160 6.76 6.23 -12.42
CA ASN A 160 7.04 7.01 -13.63
C ASN A 160 6.47 6.36 -14.89
N TYR A 161 5.32 5.69 -14.76
CA TYR A 161 4.60 5.07 -15.86
C TYR A 161 3.44 5.97 -16.30
N THR A 162 3.52 6.46 -17.53
CA THR A 162 2.39 7.12 -18.20
C THR A 162 1.52 6.05 -18.84
N ILE A 163 0.25 5.99 -18.43
CA ILE A 163 -0.74 5.13 -19.06
C ILE A 163 -1.03 5.70 -20.47
N PRO A 164 -0.72 4.99 -21.57
CA PRO A 164 -0.85 5.55 -22.92
C PRO A 164 -2.29 5.87 -23.31
N ASP A 165 -3.24 5.06 -22.82
CA ASP A 165 -4.66 5.20 -23.12
C ASP A 165 -5.47 4.78 -21.90
N THR A 166 -5.99 5.77 -21.17
CA THR A 166 -6.74 5.54 -19.93
C THR A 166 -8.11 4.92 -20.18
N THR A 167 -8.65 4.97 -21.40
CA THR A 167 -9.95 4.37 -21.74
C THR A 167 -9.89 2.84 -21.71
N LYS A 168 -8.69 2.27 -21.92
CA LYS A 168 -8.44 0.83 -21.79
C LYS A 168 -8.34 0.36 -20.34
N LEU A 169 -8.28 1.28 -19.37
CA LEU A 169 -8.26 0.94 -17.95
C LEU A 169 -9.68 0.76 -17.44
N SER A 170 -10.09 -0.49 -17.25
CA SER A 170 -11.42 -0.83 -16.73
C SER A 170 -11.27 -1.69 -15.49
N CYS A 171 -12.11 -1.41 -14.50
CA CYS A 171 -12.12 -2.12 -13.23
C CYS A 171 -13.54 -2.56 -12.89
N LYS A 172 -13.69 -3.81 -12.44
CA LYS A 172 -14.94 -4.35 -11.91
C LYS A 172 -14.73 -4.91 -10.52
N ILE A 173 -15.49 -4.40 -9.56
CA ILE A 173 -15.47 -4.90 -8.18
C ILE A 173 -16.40 -6.10 -8.05
N ASN A 174 -15.97 -7.10 -7.30
CA ASN A 174 -16.73 -8.28 -6.91
C ASN A 174 -16.68 -8.45 -5.39
N ASN A 175 -17.74 -9.00 -4.79
CA ASN A 175 -17.80 -9.30 -3.35
C ASN A 175 -17.50 -8.08 -2.46
N LEU A 176 -18.10 -6.93 -2.78
CA LEU A 176 -17.91 -5.70 -2.02
C LEU A 176 -18.53 -5.80 -0.63
N LYS A 177 -17.70 -5.71 0.40
CA LYS A 177 -18.12 -5.68 1.80
C LYS A 177 -17.63 -4.40 2.49
N PRO A 178 -18.55 -3.47 2.82
CA PRO A 178 -18.22 -2.29 3.62
C PRO A 178 -17.87 -2.69 5.05
N ILE A 179 -16.77 -2.15 5.59
CA ILE A 179 -16.32 -2.39 6.97
C ILE A 179 -15.95 -1.07 7.65
N LYS A 180 -16.00 -1.02 8.98
CA LYS A 180 -15.50 0.12 9.78
C LYS A 180 -14.16 -0.26 10.41
N VAL A 181 -13.17 0.62 10.25
CA VAL A 181 -11.84 0.44 10.84
C VAL A 181 -11.49 1.66 11.68
N ASN A 182 -10.99 1.43 12.89
CA ASN A 182 -10.47 2.51 13.73
C ASN A 182 -9.12 3.00 13.15
N PHE A 183 -9.05 4.30 12.86
CA PHE A 183 -7.86 4.94 12.35
C PHE A 183 -7.71 6.31 13.01
N LYS A 184 -6.61 6.53 13.74
CA LYS A 184 -6.37 7.76 14.52
C LYS A 184 -7.57 8.15 15.40
N ASN A 185 -8.10 7.18 16.16
CA ASN A 185 -9.27 7.35 17.03
C ASN A 185 -10.57 7.74 16.30
N GLN A 186 -10.63 7.58 14.98
CA GLN A 186 -11.84 7.82 14.18
C GLN A 186 -12.27 6.55 13.45
N LYS A 187 -13.57 6.28 13.41
CA LYS A 187 -14.14 5.16 12.65
C LYS A 187 -14.18 5.51 11.16
N MET A 188 -13.29 4.93 10.37
CA MET A 188 -13.23 5.14 8.92
C MET A 188 -14.00 4.06 8.17
N GLN A 189 -14.72 4.47 7.13
CA GLN A 189 -15.33 3.54 6.17
C GLN A 189 -14.24 2.95 5.26
N CYS A 190 -14.06 1.63 5.30
CA CYS A 190 -13.17 0.87 4.44
C CYS A 190 -13.94 -0.25 3.72
N PHE A 191 -13.25 -1.00 2.87
CA PHE A 191 -13.84 -2.07 2.06
C PHE A 191 -12.96 -3.31 2.03
N GLU A 192 -13.60 -4.46 2.08
CA GLU A 192 -13.02 -5.74 1.66
C GLU A 192 -13.68 -6.10 0.33
N CYS A 193 -12.88 -6.42 -0.70
CA CYS A 193 -13.41 -6.87 -1.97
C CYS A 193 -12.36 -7.59 -2.81
N ASN A 194 -12.86 -8.28 -3.84
CA ASN A 194 -12.09 -8.73 -4.98
C ASN A 194 -12.37 -7.79 -6.15
N PHE A 195 -11.48 -7.74 -7.13
CA PHE A 195 -11.75 -6.99 -8.35
C PHE A 195 -11.04 -7.59 -9.56
N LYS A 196 -11.55 -7.24 -10.73
CA LYS A 196 -10.94 -7.52 -12.02
C LYS A 196 -10.49 -6.22 -12.65
N VAL A 197 -9.29 -6.17 -13.20
CA VAL A 197 -8.78 -4.97 -13.88
C VAL A 197 -7.93 -5.31 -15.09
N SER A 198 -8.00 -4.48 -16.13
CA SER A 198 -7.09 -4.52 -17.29
C SER A 198 -5.73 -3.87 -16.98
N PHE A 199 -5.11 -4.23 -15.85
CA PHE A 199 -3.83 -3.65 -15.41
C PHE A 199 -3.02 -4.66 -14.58
N HIS A 200 -1.73 -4.77 -14.86
CA HIS A 200 -0.79 -5.56 -14.07
C HIS A 200 -0.38 -4.79 -12.81
N ILE A 201 -0.79 -5.29 -11.65
CA ILE A 201 -0.43 -4.79 -10.34
C ILE A 201 0.52 -5.81 -9.69
N PRO A 202 1.75 -5.40 -9.35
CA PRO A 202 2.65 -6.23 -8.55
C PRO A 202 2.06 -6.56 -7.19
N THR A 203 2.29 -7.80 -6.74
CA THR A 203 1.83 -8.27 -5.42
C THR A 203 2.38 -7.43 -4.27
N LEU A 204 1.56 -7.25 -3.23
CA LEU A 204 1.81 -6.56 -1.96
C LEU A 204 1.90 -5.03 -2.03
N LEU A 205 1.64 -4.44 -3.20
CA LEU A 205 1.46 -3.00 -3.32
C LEU A 205 0.15 -2.57 -2.67
N GLY A 206 0.12 -1.36 -2.13
CA GLY A 206 -1.12 -0.80 -1.61
C GLY A 206 -1.74 0.22 -2.56
N LEU A 207 -3.07 0.25 -2.58
CA LEU A 207 -3.90 1.20 -3.32
C LEU A 207 -4.78 2.02 -2.36
N GLY A 208 -5.09 3.25 -2.76
CA GLY A 208 -5.94 4.15 -1.98
C GLY A 208 -5.19 4.89 -0.88
N LYS A 209 -5.86 5.16 0.24
CA LYS A 209 -5.32 5.99 1.32
C LYS A 209 -4.60 5.16 2.37
N SER A 210 -3.63 5.80 3.04
CA SER A 210 -2.89 5.20 4.17
C SER A 210 -2.16 3.90 3.84
N VAL A 211 -1.77 3.71 2.57
CA VAL A 211 -1.02 2.54 2.06
C VAL A 211 0.27 2.27 2.85
N ALA A 212 0.95 3.33 3.27
CA ALA A 212 2.15 3.25 4.12
C ALA A 212 1.91 2.50 5.44
N ARG A 213 0.66 2.52 5.94
CA ARG A 213 0.23 1.88 7.19
C ARG A 213 -0.44 0.52 6.96
N GLY A 214 -0.31 -0.06 5.77
CA GLY A 214 -0.81 -1.40 5.47
C GLY A 214 -2.26 -1.47 4.97
N PHE A 215 -2.87 -0.35 4.59
CA PHE A 215 -4.21 -0.35 3.99
C PHE A 215 -4.16 -0.62 2.47
N GLY A 216 -5.23 -1.23 1.96
CA GLY A 216 -5.47 -1.45 0.52
C GLY A 216 -4.41 -2.32 -0.16
N VAL A 217 -3.82 -3.27 0.55
CA VAL A 217 -2.79 -4.15 0.01
C VAL A 217 -3.44 -5.18 -0.91
N VAL A 218 -2.90 -5.33 -2.11
CA VAL A 218 -3.32 -6.29 -3.14
C VAL A 218 -2.37 -7.46 -3.30
#